data_AF-A0A2V7FY07-F1
#
_entry.id   AF-A0A2V7FY07-F1
#
_cell.length_a   1.000
_cell.length_b   1.000
_cell.length_c   1.000
_cell.angle_alpha   90.00
_cell.angle_beta   90.00
_cell.angle_gamma   90.00
#
_symmetry.space_group_name_H-M   'P 1'
#
loop_
_entity.id
_entity.type
_entity.pdbx_description
1 polymer ?
#
loop_
_entity_poly.entity_id
_entity_poly.type
_entity_poly.pdbx_seq_one_letter_code
_entity_poly.pdbx_strand_id
1 'polypeptide(L)' 'MSPRRAAVTLALAVLAAIVPSAPGQADPLSDLLFGLQFVPLDRQPAPGFTLAGLDGKPVSVDQLKGRVVLLY' A
#
# COMPACT_ATOMS: atom_id res chain seq x y z
N MET A 1 10.56 -15.30 37.24
CA MET A 1 9.86 -14.75 36.05
C MET A 1 9.65 -15.88 35.07
N SER A 2 8.41 -16.16 34.67
CA SER A 2 8.13 -17.19 33.68
C SER A 2 8.71 -16.77 32.32
N PRO A 3 9.32 -17.69 31.55
CA PRO A 3 10.04 -17.36 30.29
C PRO A 3 9.13 -16.67 29.26
N ARG A 4 7.82 -16.93 29.33
CA ARG A 4 6.79 -16.25 28.54
C ARG A 4 6.70 -14.74 28.81
N ARG A 5 6.85 -14.30 30.06
CA ARG A 5 6.76 -12.87 30.41
C ARG A 5 7.99 -12.10 29.91
N ALA A 6 9.18 -12.71 30.03
CA ALA A 6 10.44 -12.14 29.55
C ALA A 6 10.44 -11.97 28.02
N ALA A 7 9.93 -12.96 27.28
CA ALA A 7 9.80 -12.90 25.82
C ALA A 7 8.87 -11.78 25.34
N VAL A 8 7.73 -11.57 26.03
CA VAL A 8 6.78 -10.51 25.69
C VAL A 8 7.37 -9.13 25.92
N THR A 9 8.07 -8.92 27.03
CA THR A 9 8.74 -7.64 27.30
C THR A 9 9.86 -7.33 26.31
N LEU A 10 10.62 -8.35 25.88
CA LEU A 10 11.68 -8.15 24.89
C LEU A 10 11.10 -7.80 23.51
N ALA A 11 10.03 -8.49 23.10
CA ALA A 11 9.33 -8.19 21.84
C ALA A 11 8.77 -6.76 21.82
N LEU A 12 8.22 -6.29 22.95
CA LEU A 12 7.68 -4.94 23.05
C LEU A 12 8.78 -3.86 23.01
N ALA A 13 9.94 -4.13 23.63
CA ALA A 13 11.08 -3.23 23.60
C ALA A 13 11.72 -3.12 22.20
N VAL A 14 11.80 -4.23 21.47
CA VAL A 14 12.27 -4.23 20.07
C VAL A 14 11.28 -3.47 19.17
N LEU A 15 9.97 -3.65 19.36
CA LEU A 15 8.96 -2.94 18.58
C LEU A 15 9.03 -1.41 18.80
N ALA A 16 9.28 -0.97 20.04
CA ALA A 16 9.42 0.44 20.37
C ALA A 16 10.69 1.09 19.79
N ALA A 17 11.75 0.32 19.55
CA ALA A 17 13.01 0.82 19.00
C ALA A 17 13.01 0.98 17.46
N ILE A 18 11.99 0.45 16.77
CA ILE A 18 11.91 0.48 15.29
C ILE A 18 11.00 1.63 14.81
N VAL A 19 10.24 2.30 15.69
CA VAL A 19 9.39 3.42 15.29
C VAL A 19 10.27 4.65 14.99
N PRO A 20 10.36 5.11 13.72
CA PRO A 20 11.11 6.30 13.40
C PRO A 20 10.36 7.51 13.94
N SER A 21 10.94 8.22 14.90
CA SER A 21 10.48 9.56 15.27
C SER A 21 10.92 10.55 14.20
N ALA A 22 10.14 10.66 13.12
CA ALA A 22 10.33 11.68 12.09
C ALA A 22 9.48 12.92 12.44
N PRO A 23 10.08 14.10 12.67
CA PRO A 23 9.33 15.35 12.72
C PRO A 23 8.87 15.72 11.31
N GLY A 24 7.65 16.25 11.21
CA GLY A 24 6.92 16.47 9.99
C GLY A 24 7.65 17.30 8.93
N GLN A 25 8.16 16.61 7.93
CA GLN A 25 8.27 17.15 6.59
C GLN A 25 7.03 16.67 5.85
N ALA A 26 6.18 17.60 5.41
CA ALA A 26 5.01 17.28 4.61
C ALA A 26 5.50 16.56 3.34
N ASP A 27 5.36 15.24 3.37
CA ASP A 27 5.73 14.37 2.29
C ASP A 27 4.60 14.48 1.24
N PRO A 28 4.88 15.00 0.03
CA PRO A 28 3.86 15.16 -1.00
C PRO A 28 3.21 13.81 -1.39
N LEU A 29 3.91 12.69 -1.16
CA LEU A 29 3.31 11.36 -1.28
C LEU A 29 2.30 11.11 -0.17
N SER A 30 2.60 11.50 1.07
CA SER A 30 1.66 11.38 2.19
C SER A 30 0.40 12.20 1.94
N ASP A 31 0.52 13.44 1.46
CA ASP A 31 -0.67 14.26 1.12
C ASP A 31 -1.50 13.64 -0.02
N LEU A 32 -0.85 13.06 -1.05
CA LEU A 32 -1.55 12.29 -2.09
C LEU A 32 -2.21 11.03 -1.51
N LEU A 33 -1.55 10.31 -0.61
CA LEU A 33 -2.09 9.12 0.06
C LEU A 33 -3.28 9.46 0.97
N PHE A 34 -3.27 10.62 1.64
CA PHE A 34 -4.41 11.11 2.42
C PHE A 34 -5.54 11.65 1.53
N GLY A 35 -5.21 12.18 0.35
CA GLY A 35 -6.15 12.63 -0.67
C GLY A 35 -6.79 11.50 -1.48
N LEU A 36 -6.19 10.30 -1.48
CA LEU A 36 -6.80 9.08 -2.01
C LEU A 36 -8.00 8.70 -1.13
N GLN A 37 -9.15 9.28 -1.44
CA GLN A 37 -10.41 8.83 -0.88
C GLN A 37 -10.67 7.42 -1.41
N PHE A 38 -10.50 6.43 -0.53
CA PHE A 38 -10.94 5.06 -0.79
C PHE A 38 -12.47 5.07 -0.86
N VAL A 39 -13.01 5.30 -2.04
CA VAL A 39 -14.41 5.05 -2.34
C VAL A 39 -14.51 3.56 -2.68
N PRO A 40 -15.07 2.71 -1.81
CA PRO A 40 -15.28 1.32 -2.16
C PRO A 40 -16.23 1.25 -3.35
N LEU A 41 -15.70 0.88 -4.51
CA LEU A 41 -16.49 0.62 -5.72
C LEU A 41 -17.17 -0.74 -5.58
N ASP A 42 -18.07 -0.92 -4.61
CA ASP A 42 -19.01 -2.06 -4.38
C ASP A 42 -18.73 -3.41 -5.07
N ARG A 43 -17.49 -3.90 -5.00
CA ARG A 43 -16.98 -5.07 -5.77
C ARG A 43 -17.35 -5.06 -7.26
N GLN A 44 -17.64 -3.90 -7.84
CA GLN A 44 -17.89 -3.81 -9.27
C GLN A 44 -16.58 -4.07 -10.03
N PRO A 45 -16.59 -4.96 -11.04
CA PRO A 45 -15.43 -5.13 -11.91
C PRO A 45 -15.06 -3.80 -12.57
N ALA A 46 -13.77 -3.48 -12.61
CA ALA A 46 -13.28 -2.36 -13.38
C ALA A 46 -13.67 -2.53 -14.87
N PRO A 47 -14.07 -1.46 -15.58
CA PRO A 47 -14.32 -1.52 -17.01
C PRO A 47 -13.09 -2.03 -17.77
N GLY A 48 -13.31 -2.84 -18.80
CA GLY A 48 -12.26 -3.28 -19.70
C GLY A 48 -11.76 -2.11 -20.57
N PHE A 49 -10.44 -1.95 -20.67
CA PHE A 49 -9.80 -0.98 -21.56
C PHE A 49 -8.46 -1.50 -22.09
N THR A 50 -7.98 -0.89 -23.17
CA THR A 50 -6.66 -1.15 -23.77
C THR A 50 -5.95 0.17 -24.00
N LEU A 51 -4.69 0.25 -23.58
CA LEU A 51 -3.82 1.42 -23.76
C LEU A 51 -2.53 1.03 -24.48
N ALA A 52 -1.84 2.02 -25.03
CA ALA A 52 -0.46 1.83 -25.48
C ALA A 52 0.46 1.69 -24.26
N GLY A 53 1.24 0.61 -24.23
CA GLY A 53 2.31 0.40 -23.26
C GLY A 53 3.50 1.32 -23.53
N LEU A 54 4.42 1.40 -22.56
CA LEU A 54 5.63 2.20 -22.66
C LEU A 54 6.57 1.74 -23.79
N ASP A 55 6.46 0.48 -24.20
CA ASP A 55 7.16 -0.11 -25.34
C ASP A 55 6.38 0.02 -26.66
N GLY A 56 5.27 0.76 -26.66
CA GLY A 56 4.35 0.92 -27.79
C GLY A 56 3.45 -0.28 -28.04
N LYS A 57 3.57 -1.39 -27.29
CA LYS A 57 2.68 -2.55 -27.45
C LYS A 57 1.36 -2.31 -26.73
N PRO A 58 0.23 -2.77 -27.27
CA PRO A 58 -1.06 -2.64 -26.60
C PRO A 58 -1.08 -3.49 -25.31
N VAL A 59 -1.55 -2.88 -24.23
CA VAL A 59 -1.75 -3.52 -22.92
C VAL A 59 -3.24 -3.42 -22.57
N SER A 60 -3.86 -4.57 -22.31
CA SER A 60 -5.24 -4.64 -21.85
C SER A 60 -5.29 -4.90 -20.35
N VAL A 61 -6.23 -4.26 -19.65
CA VAL A 61 -6.44 -4.50 -18.22
C VAL A 61 -6.84 -5.96 -17.93
N ASP A 62 -7.46 -6.66 -18.90
CA ASP A 62 -7.80 -8.08 -18.77
C ASP A 62 -6.59 -9.00 -18.64
N GLN A 63 -5.43 -8.58 -19.18
CA GLN A 63 -4.18 -9.33 -19.09
C GLN A 63 -3.57 -9.27 -17.68
N LEU A 64 -4.05 -8.35 -16.83
CA LEU A 64 -3.54 -8.08 -15.49
C LEU A 64 -4.42 -8.68 -14.38
N LYS A 65 -5.38 -9.56 -14.72
CA LYS A 65 -6.24 -10.25 -13.76
C LYS A 65 -5.42 -10.94 -12.65
N GLY A 66 -5.92 -10.85 -11.42
CA GLY A 66 -5.27 -11.40 -10.22
C GLY A 66 -4.12 -10.54 -9.68
N ARG A 67 -3.87 -9.37 -10.25
CA ARG A 67 -2.87 -8.40 -9.78
C ARG A 67 -3.55 -7.13 -9.28
N VAL A 68 -2.93 -6.48 -8.30
CA VAL A 68 -3.29 -5.12 -7.90
C VAL A 68 -2.69 -4.16 -8.93
N VAL A 69 -3.52 -3.30 -9.51
CA VAL A 69 -3.12 -2.33 -10.54
C VAL A 69 -3.51 -0.93 -10.08
N LEU A 70 -2.57 0.02 -10.16
CA LEU A 70 -2.82 1.43 -9.94
C LEU A 70 -2.94 2.12 -11.30
N LEU A 71 -4.10 2.71 -11.57
CA LEU A 71 -4.31 3.55 -12.75
C LEU A 71 -4.19 5.01 -12.31
N TYR A 72 -3.42 5.80 -13.07
CA TYR A 72 -3.16 7.22 -12.82
C TYR A 72 -3.22 8.01 -14.13
#